data_AF-A0A7C2KYW7-F1
#
_entry.id   AF-A0A7C2KYW7-F1
#
_cell.length_a   1.000
_cell.length_b   1.000
_cell.length_c   1.000
_cell.angle_alpha   90.00
_cell.angle_beta   90.00
_cell.angle_gamma   90.00
#
_symmetry.space_group_name_H-M   'P 1'
#
loop_
_entity.id
_entity.type
_entity.pdbx_description
1 polymer ?
#
loop_
_entity_poly.entity_id
_entity_poly.type
_entity_poly.pdbx_seq_one_letter_code
_entity_poly.pdbx_strand_id
1 'polypeptide(L)' 'MDNTDTFGVTVAIPACMGDLNYDRTVDTLDLEALLEHFGSRGASLCEGDTDGDTDVDLSDLAIELSAFGSLCE' A
#
# COMPACT_ATOMS: atom_id res chain seq x y z
N MET A 1 12.27 2.87 -23.75
CA MET A 1 11.59 2.98 -25.05
C MET A 1 10.13 3.16 -24.73
N ASP A 2 9.61 4.29 -25.20
CA ASP A 2 8.30 4.88 -24.90
C ASP A 2 7.18 4.21 -25.71
N ASN A 3 6.03 3.99 -25.08
CA ASN A 3 4.76 3.79 -25.76
C ASN A 3 3.60 4.48 -25.00
N THR A 4 3.57 5.81 -25.00
CA THR A 4 2.33 6.56 -24.76
C THR A 4 1.30 6.21 -25.83
N ASP A 5 0.50 5.17 -25.59
CA ASP A 5 -0.75 4.92 -26.32
C ASP A 5 -1.88 5.66 -25.60
N THR A 6 -2.41 6.66 -26.30
CA THR A 6 -3.55 7.47 -25.88
C THR A 6 -4.83 6.68 -26.16
N PHE A 7 -5.11 5.70 -25.32
CA PHE A 7 -6.46 5.20 -25.07
C PHE A 7 -6.70 5.38 -23.58
N GLY A 8 -7.74 6.14 -23.22
CA GLY A 8 -8.15 6.39 -21.83
C GLY A 8 -8.69 5.15 -21.13
N VAL A 9 -7.94 4.06 -21.14
CA VAL A 9 -8.06 2.99 -20.19
C VAL A 9 -7.28 3.46 -18.99
N THR A 10 -7.97 3.98 -17.98
CA THR A 10 -7.46 3.89 -16.62
C THR A 10 -7.32 2.40 -16.35
N VAL A 11 -6.15 1.83 -16.66
CA VAL A 11 -5.75 0.57 -16.03
C VAL A 11 -5.71 0.96 -14.57
N ALA A 12 -6.73 0.58 -13.81
CA ALA A 12 -6.60 0.53 -12.38
C ALA A 12 -5.47 -0.47 -12.15
N ILE A 13 -4.24 0.04 -12.10
CA ILE A 13 -3.11 -0.64 -11.47
C ILE A 13 -3.74 -1.13 -10.16
N PRO A 14 -3.79 -2.46 -9.91
CA PRO A 14 -4.33 -2.95 -8.66
C PRO A 14 -3.71 -2.10 -7.56
N ALA A 15 -4.52 -1.43 -6.75
CA ALA A 15 -4.00 -0.69 -5.62
C ALA A 15 -3.09 -1.66 -4.88
N CYS A 16 -1.79 -1.38 -4.88
CA CYS A 16 -0.83 -2.31 -4.35
C CYS A 16 -0.98 -2.24 -2.85
N MET A 17 -1.83 -3.13 -2.33
CA MET A 17 -2.10 -3.20 -0.91
C MET A 17 -0.78 -3.50 -0.22
N GLY A 18 -0.30 -2.53 0.55
CA GLY A 18 0.97 -2.55 1.27
C GLY A 18 2.11 -1.71 0.66
N ASP A 19 1.96 -1.10 -0.51
CA ASP A 19 2.94 -0.09 -0.98
C ASP A 19 2.56 1.28 -0.40
N LEU A 20 2.99 1.53 0.84
CA LEU A 20 2.60 2.70 1.63
C LEU A 20 3.43 3.93 1.25
N ASN A 21 4.64 3.71 0.73
CA ASN A 21 5.56 4.77 0.32
C ASN A 21 5.46 5.14 -1.18
N TYR A 22 4.68 4.38 -1.95
CA TYR A 22 4.44 4.52 -3.39
C TYR A 22 5.66 4.30 -4.29
N ASP A 23 6.62 3.47 -3.85
CA ASP A 23 7.83 3.14 -4.62
C ASP A 23 7.67 1.90 -5.54
N ARG A 24 6.48 1.31 -5.53
CA ARG A 24 6.08 0.11 -6.30
C ARG A 24 6.67 -1.19 -5.79
N THR A 25 7.17 -1.20 -4.57
CA THR A 25 7.65 -2.38 -3.86
C THR A 25 6.96 -2.42 -2.51
N VAL A 26 6.57 -3.60 -2.05
CA VAL A 26 6.14 -3.79 -0.66
C VAL A 26 7.34 -4.33 0.10
N ASP A 27 8.02 -3.49 0.87
CA ASP A 27 9.24 -3.88 1.59
C ASP A 27 9.31 -3.37 3.04
N THR A 28 10.50 -3.40 3.64
CA THR A 28 10.70 -2.97 5.02
C THR A 28 10.35 -1.51 5.26
N LEU A 29 10.42 -0.64 4.25
CA LEU A 29 10.06 0.77 4.37
C LEU A 29 8.55 0.95 4.54
N ASP A 30 7.75 0.13 3.87
CA ASP A 30 6.29 0.13 4.03
C ASP A 30 5.88 -0.44 5.38
N LEU A 31 6.51 -1.55 5.80
CA LEU A 31 6.31 -2.09 7.13
C LEU A 31 6.71 -1.09 8.23
N GLU A 32 7.80 -0.34 8.05
CA GLU A 32 8.19 0.74 8.97
C GLU A 32 7.14 1.85 9.02
N ALA A 33 6.58 2.26 7.87
CA ALA A 33 5.52 3.27 7.81
C ALA A 33 4.25 2.81 8.55
N LEU A 34 3.82 1.56 8.38
CA LEU A 34 2.69 1.00 9.13
C LEU A 34 2.97 0.99 10.64
N LEU A 35 4.16 0.53 11.05
CA LEU A 35 4.52 0.41 12.47
C LEU A 35 4.70 1.76 13.17
N GLU A 36 5.05 2.83 12.44
CA GLU A 36 5.09 4.20 12.97
C GLU A 36 3.71 4.66 13.48
N HIS A 37 2.64 4.16 12.87
CA HIS A 37 1.26 4.56 13.15
C HIS A 37 0.43 3.48 13.86
N PHE A 38 1.02 2.34 14.22
CA PHE A 38 0.31 1.21 14.80
C PHE A 38 -0.50 1.59 16.06
N GLY A 39 -1.79 1.27 16.06
CA GLY A 39 -2.78 1.62 17.09
C GLY A 39 -3.41 3.00 16.94
N SER A 40 -3.13 3.71 15.84
CA SER A 40 -3.75 5.01 15.54
C SER A 40 -5.20 4.86 15.06
N ARG A 41 -5.97 5.95 15.11
CA ARG A 41 -7.34 6.04 14.58
C ARG A 41 -7.47 7.26 13.68
N GLY A 42 -8.40 7.21 12.74
CA GLY A 42 -8.52 8.21 11.68
C GLY A 42 -7.32 8.20 10.75
N ALA A 43 -6.67 7.04 10.60
CA ALA A 43 -5.54 6.85 9.71
C ALA A 43 -6.00 6.80 8.25
N SER A 44 -5.07 7.12 7.37
CA SER A 44 -5.19 6.96 5.93
C SER A 44 -4.29 5.81 5.46
N LEU A 45 -4.44 5.40 4.19
CA LEU A 45 -3.64 4.33 3.60
C LEU A 45 -2.12 4.55 3.81
N CYS A 46 -1.60 5.75 3.55
CA CYS A 46 -0.18 6.04 3.72
C CYS A 46 0.29 6.07 5.19
N GLU A 47 -0.65 6.04 6.13
CA GLU A 47 -0.38 5.90 7.57
C GLU A 47 -0.59 4.45 8.04
N GLY A 48 -0.81 3.49 7.12
CA GLY A 48 -0.92 2.07 7.47
C GLY A 48 -2.34 1.50 7.55
N ASP A 49 -3.39 2.27 7.22
CA ASP A 49 -4.78 1.77 7.11
C ASP A 49 -4.97 1.06 5.75
N THR A 50 -4.45 -0.17 5.67
CA THR A 50 -4.46 -1.02 4.47
C THR A 50 -5.77 -1.75 4.24
N ASP A 51 -6.57 -1.97 5.29
CA ASP A 51 -7.90 -2.59 5.18
C ASP A 51 -9.05 -1.58 4.99
N GLY A 52 -8.76 -0.29 5.23
CA GLY A 52 -9.66 0.84 4.99
C GLY A 52 -10.70 1.05 6.08
N ASP A 53 -10.49 0.53 7.29
CA ASP A 53 -11.42 0.63 8.41
C ASP A 53 -11.20 1.85 9.32
N THR A 54 -10.23 2.70 8.98
CA THR A 54 -9.84 3.95 9.65
C THR A 54 -9.07 3.78 10.96
N ASP A 55 -8.56 2.60 11.26
CA ASP A 55 -7.50 2.43 12.25
C ASP A 55 -6.26 1.72 11.68
N VAL A 56 -5.25 1.51 12.52
CA VAL A 56 -4.04 0.77 12.13
C VAL A 56 -3.86 -0.33 13.14
N ASP A 57 -4.19 -1.56 12.76
CA ASP A 57 -4.18 -2.69 13.68
C ASP A 57 -3.58 -3.98 13.07
N LEU A 58 -3.89 -5.13 13.68
CA LEU A 58 -3.35 -6.41 13.24
C LEU A 58 -3.90 -6.86 11.88
N SER A 59 -5.08 -6.37 11.48
CA SER A 59 -5.68 -6.61 10.18
C SER A 59 -4.83 -5.96 9.10
N ASP A 60 -4.37 -4.73 9.33
CA ASP A 60 -3.48 -4.05 8.42
C ASP A 60 -2.12 -4.73 8.29
N LEU A 61 -1.52 -5.05 9.43
CA LEU A 61 -0.26 -5.76 9.46
C LEU A 61 -0.35 -7.11 8.75
N ALA A 62 -1.49 -7.80 8.83
CA ALA A 62 -1.69 -9.06 8.13
C ALA A 62 -1.77 -8.87 6.61
N ILE A 63 -2.38 -7.79 6.14
CA ILE A 63 -2.42 -7.42 4.71
C ILE A 63 -1.01 -7.07 4.22
N GLU A 64 -0.30 -6.20 4.93
CA GLU A 64 1.08 -5.80 4.65
C GLU A 64 2.00 -7.03 4.49
N LEU A 65 1.98 -7.93 5.48
CA LEU A 65 2.79 -9.15 5.45
C LEU A 65 2.36 -10.16 4.38
N SER A 66 1.10 -10.11 3.93
CA SER A 66 0.62 -10.96 2.83
C SER A 66 1.15 -10.52 1.46
N ALA A 67 1.47 -9.22 1.32
CA ALA A 67 2.01 -8.62 0.10
C ALA A 67 3.54 -8.43 0.14
N PHE A 68 4.18 -8.64 1.29
CA PHE A 68 5.61 -8.39 1.50
C PHE A 68 6.53 -9.06 0.46
N GLY A 69 7.39 -8.25 -0.14
CA GLY A 69 8.31 -8.65 -1.21
C GLY A 69 7.70 -8.64 -2.61
N SER A 70 6.46 -8.18 -2.77
CA SER A 70 5.82 -8.03 -4.08
C SER A 70 6.24 -6.74 -4.79
N LEU A 71 6.13 -6.76 -6.12
CA LEU A 71 6.26 -5.59 -6.99
C LEU A 71 4.88 -5.24 -7.56
N CYS A 72 4.61 -3.95 -7.64
CA CYS A 72 3.37 -3.41 -8.17
C CYS A 72 3.57 -3.04 -9.65
N GLU A 73 2.81 -3.67 -10.57
CA GLU A 73 2.83 -3.39 -12.02
C GLU A 73 1.60 -2.63 -12.51
#